data_AF-A0A3A9C599-F1
#
_entry.id   AF-A0A3A9C599-F1
#
_cell.length_a   1.000
_cell.length_b   1.000
_cell.length_c   1.000
_cell.angle_alpha   90.00
_cell.angle_beta   90.00
_cell.angle_gamma   90.00
#
_symmetry.space_group_name_H-M   'P 1'
#
loop_
_entity.id
_entity.type
_entity.pdbx_description
1 polymer ?
#
loop_
_entity_poly.entity_id
_entity_poly.type
_entity_poly.pdbx_seq_one_letter_code
_entity_poly.pdbx_strand_id
1 'polypeptide(L)'
;YRSILEKLDKLEQEGTIGAFDKRTIIELSGDVIREIAQKYENVQKGVGDIMGGALIETEARTILNRGKDEAKKETALRMLQDGVLPIEKIAEYSGLDTAEVELLVGLQKV
;
A
#
# COMPACT_ATOMS: atom_id res chain seq x y z
N TYR A 1 5.40 -15.30 13.02
CA TYR A 1 5.72 -14.15 12.15
C TYR A 1 4.58 -13.13 12.09
N ARG A 2 3.34 -13.53 11.81
CA ARG A 2 2.17 -12.63 11.81
C ARG A 2 2.04 -11.76 13.07
N SER A 3 2.23 -12.35 14.24
CA SER A 3 2.25 -11.64 15.53
C SER A 3 3.39 -10.61 15.70
N ILE A 4 4.48 -10.74 14.94
CA ILE A 4 5.57 -9.75 14.91
C ILE A 4 5.12 -8.56 14.07
N LEU A 5 4.49 -8.81 12.92
CA LEU A 5 3.98 -7.76 12.04
C LEU A 5 2.90 -6.93 12.72
N GLU A 6 1.91 -7.58 13.35
CA GLU A 6 0.86 -6.88 14.10
C GLU A 6 1.41 -5.98 15.21
N LYS A 7 2.50 -6.41 15.87
CA LYS A 7 3.19 -5.58 16.88
C LYS A 7 3.92 -4.41 16.24
N LEU A 8 4.59 -4.62 15.11
CA LEU A 8 5.26 -3.55 14.38
C LEU A 8 4.24 -2.52 13.86
N ASP A 9 3.12 -2.96 13.29
CA ASP A 9 2.01 -2.10 12.88
C ASP A 9 1.52 -1.22 14.04
N LYS A 10 1.34 -1.82 15.23
CA LYS A 10 0.93 -1.09 16.42
C LYS A 10 1.97 -0.06 16.85
N LEU A 11 3.26 -0.42 16.87
CA LEU A 11 4.34 0.50 17.24
C LEU A 11 4.47 1.68 16.27
N GLU A 12 4.22 1.44 14.97
CA GLU A 12 4.20 2.50 13.95
C GLU A 12 2.98 3.41 14.14
N GLN A 13 1.79 2.85 14.34
CA GLN A 13 0.56 3.62 14.60
C GLN A 13 0.66 4.48 15.86
N GLU A 14 1.34 3.98 16.90
CA GLU A 14 1.63 4.72 18.13
C GLU A 14 2.75 5.76 17.96
N GLY A 15 3.42 5.81 16.80
CA GLY A 15 4.54 6.71 16.52
C GLY A 15 5.83 6.37 17.26
N THR A 16 5.91 5.17 17.84
CA THR A 16 7.10 4.69 18.58
C THR A 16 8.25 4.37 17.63
N ILE A 17 7.93 3.88 16.42
CA ILE A 17 8.88 3.63 15.34
C ILE A 17 8.36 4.28 14.06
N GLY A 18 9.26 4.71 13.18
CA GLY A 18 8.88 5.18 11.85
C GLY A 18 8.60 4.03 10.89
N ALA A 19 7.93 4.33 9.77
CA ALA A 19 7.74 3.37 8.66
C ALA A 19 9.08 2.81 8.14
N PHE A 20 10.16 3.62 8.16
CA PHE A 20 11.48 3.16 7.78
C PHE A 20 12.05 2.10 8.75
N ASP A 21 11.87 2.31 10.06
CA ASP A 21 12.34 1.38 11.08
C ASP A 21 11.59 0.05 10.98
N LYS A 22 10.27 0.12 10.84
CA LYS A 22 9.42 -1.05 10.65
C LYS A 22 9.82 -1.84 9.42
N ARG A 23 10.05 -1.17 8.28
CA ARG A 23 10.56 -1.79 7.06
C ARG A 23 11.90 -2.48 7.28
N THR A 24 12.83 -1.81 7.95
CA THR A 24 14.17 -2.33 8.24
C THR A 24 14.10 -3.60 9.09
N ILE A 25 13.24 -3.62 10.12
CA ILE A 25 13.06 -4.80 10.98
C ILE A 25 12.47 -5.96 10.18
N ILE A 26 11.48 -5.71 9.32
CA ILE A 26 10.87 -6.74 8.47
C ILE A 26 11.94 -7.34 7.53
N GLU A 27 12.76 -6.51 6.88
CA GLU A 27 13.80 -6.98 5.96
C GLU A 27 14.88 -7.81 6.67
N LEU A 28 15.44 -7.31 7.77
CA LEU A 28 16.44 -8.02 8.56
C LEU A 28 15.89 -9.34 9.12
N SER A 29 14.64 -9.36 9.59
CA SER A 29 14.00 -10.59 10.05
C SER A 29 13.77 -11.59 8.91
N GLY A 30 13.54 -11.09 7.70
CA GLY A 30 13.48 -11.89 6.47
C GLY A 30 14.81 -12.56 6.15
N ASP A 31 15.92 -11.83 6.24
CA ASP A 31 17.27 -12.39 6.08
C ASP A 31 17.54 -13.51 7.10
N VAL A 32 17.25 -13.25 8.37
CA VAL A 32 17.46 -14.23 9.45
C VAL A 32 16.63 -15.50 9.21
N ILE A 33 15.35 -15.37 8.84
CA ILE A 33 14.50 -16.55 8.64
C ILE A 33 14.90 -17.30 7.36
N ARG A 34 15.33 -16.61 6.29
CA ARG A 34 15.89 -17.27 5.10
C ARG A 34 17.12 -18.11 5.44
N GLU A 35 18.02 -17.57 6.26
CA GLU A 35 19.24 -18.27 6.68
C GLU A 35 18.93 -19.50 7.55
N ILE A 36 17.98 -19.39 8.47
CA ILE A 36 17.54 -20.50 9.33
C ILE A 36 16.83 -21.59 8.50
N ALA A 37 15.99 -21.21 7.54
CA ALA A 37 15.22 -22.11 6.71
C ALA A 37 16.02 -22.69 5.53
N GLN A 38 17.27 -22.27 5.31
CA GLN A 38 18.06 -22.57 4.11
C GLN A 38 18.18 -24.08 3.81
N LYS A 39 18.23 -24.93 4.84
CA LYS A 39 18.34 -26.40 4.68
C LYS A 39 16.99 -27.11 4.47
N TYR A 40 15.88 -26.38 4.56
CA TYR A 40 14.52 -26.92 4.53
C TYR A 40 13.72 -26.25 3.42
N GLU A 41 13.83 -26.76 2.20
CA GLU A 41 13.23 -26.17 0.99
C GLU A 41 11.72 -25.86 1.13
N ASN A 42 10.96 -26.77 1.74
CA ASN A 42 9.52 -26.57 1.96
C ASN A 42 9.21 -25.47 2.99
N VAL A 43 10.08 -25.30 3.99
CA VAL A 43 9.98 -24.21 4.97
C VAL A 43 10.37 -22.89 4.32
N GLN A 44 11.42 -22.89 3.48
CA GLN A 44 11.86 -21.70 2.75
C GLN A 44 10.77 -21.17 1.80
N LYS A 45 10.10 -22.06 1.06
CA LYS A 45 8.94 -21.69 0.22
C LYS A 45 7.80 -21.11 1.04
N GLY A 46 7.37 -21.79 2.11
CA GLY A 46 6.29 -21.31 2.98
C GLY A 46 6.60 -19.98 3.67
N VAL A 47 7.85 -19.76 4.08
CA VAL A 47 8.32 -18.48 4.62
C VAL A 47 8.29 -17.39 3.55
N GLY A 48 8.74 -17.67 2.32
CA GLY A 48 8.72 -16.72 1.22
C GLY A 48 7.31 -16.27 0.87
N ASP A 49 6.36 -17.20 0.80
CA ASP A 49 4.95 -16.91 0.52
C ASP A 49 4.30 -16.06 1.61
N ILE A 50 4.70 -16.29 2.87
CA ILE A 50 4.29 -15.45 3.99
C ILE A 50 4.97 -14.08 3.84
N MET A 51 6.29 -13.99 3.89
CA MET A 51 7.03 -12.73 4.00
C MET A 51 6.99 -11.81 2.77
N GLY A 52 6.79 -12.36 1.57
CA GLY A 52 6.81 -11.61 0.31
C GLY A 52 5.66 -11.91 -0.66
N GLY A 53 4.83 -12.91 -0.36
CA GLY A 53 3.73 -13.35 -1.22
C GLY A 53 2.39 -12.65 -0.95
N ALA A 54 1.32 -13.18 -1.56
CA ALA A 54 -0.04 -12.62 -1.57
C ALA A 54 -0.70 -12.45 -0.18
N LEU A 55 -0.11 -13.00 0.88
CA LEU A 55 -0.69 -13.00 2.23
C LEU A 55 -0.30 -11.78 3.08
N ILE A 56 0.82 -11.10 2.77
CA ILE A 56 1.28 -9.95 3.58
C ILE A 56 1.16 -8.66 2.79
N GLU A 57 0.17 -7.87 3.20
CA GLU A 57 0.07 -6.45 2.88
C GLU A 57 1.18 -5.69 3.62
N THR A 58 2.40 -5.80 3.10
CA THR A 58 3.57 -5.10 3.68
C THR A 58 3.38 -3.60 3.56
N GLU A 59 4.03 -2.82 4.42
CA GLU A 59 4.06 -1.35 4.31
C GLU A 59 4.43 -0.86 2.91
N ALA A 60 5.39 -1.50 2.25
CA ALA A 60 5.77 -1.14 0.89
C ALA A 60 4.59 -1.30 -0.09
N ARG A 61 3.75 -2.32 0.10
CA ARG A 61 2.52 -2.53 -0.69
C ARG A 61 1.44 -1.51 -0.32
N THR A 62 1.28 -1.21 0.97
CA THR A 62 0.36 -0.17 1.45
C THR A 62 0.75 1.22 0.93
N ILE A 63 2.03 1.58 1.01
CA ILE A 63 2.59 2.83 0.47
C ILE A 63 2.42 2.88 -1.05
N LEU A 64 2.71 1.79 -1.76
CA LEU A 64 2.51 1.70 -3.20
C LEU A 64 1.03 1.88 -3.59
N ASN A 65 0.12 1.22 -2.86
CA ASN A 65 -1.31 1.34 -3.12
C ASN A 65 -1.83 2.75 -2.81
N ARG A 66 -1.43 3.34 -1.66
CA ARG A 66 -1.75 4.73 -1.33
C ARG A 66 -1.23 5.70 -2.39
N GLY A 67 0.02 5.56 -2.82
CA GLY A 67 0.60 6.40 -3.86
C GLY A 67 -0.11 6.25 -5.21
N LYS A 68 -0.56 5.04 -5.57
CA LYS A 68 -1.41 4.83 -6.75
C LYS A 68 -2.75 5.55 -6.61
N ASP A 69 -3.42 5.41 -5.47
CA ASP A 69 -4.73 6.04 -5.24
C ASP A 69 -4.63 7.57 -5.22
N GLU A 70 -3.58 8.12 -4.59
CA GLU A 70 -3.28 9.56 -4.62
C GLU A 70 -3.03 10.05 -6.05
N ALA A 71 -2.24 9.33 -6.85
CA ALA A 71 -1.98 9.69 -8.24
C ALA A 71 -3.25 9.67 -9.12
N LYS A 72 -4.14 8.70 -8.90
CA LYS A 72 -5.45 8.64 -9.58
C LYS A 72 -6.31 9.85 -9.23
N LYS A 73 -6.42 10.18 -7.93
CA LYS A 73 -7.18 11.34 -7.45
C LYS A 73 -6.61 12.66 -7.98
N GLU A 74 -5.29 12.81 -7.96
CA GLU A 74 -4.63 14.01 -8.50
C GLU A 74 -4.90 14.17 -10.01
N THR A 75 -4.86 13.07 -10.77
CA THR A 75 -5.20 13.07 -12.21
C THR A 75 -6.64 13.53 -12.43
N ALA A 76 -7.60 12.96 -11.69
CA ALA A 76 -9.00 13.36 -11.77
C ALA A 76 -9.21 14.83 -11.42
N LEU A 77 -8.55 15.33 -10.36
CA LEU A 77 -8.65 16.73 -9.94
C LEU A 77 -8.12 17.70 -11.01
N ARG A 78 -7.01 17.38 -11.68
CA ARG A 78 -6.48 18.19 -12.79
C ARG A 78 -7.44 18.23 -13.98
N MET A 79 -8.06 17.10 -14.33
CA MET A 79 -9.05 17.03 -15.41
C MET A 79 -10.34 17.79 -15.07
N LEU A 80 -10.79 17.72 -13.81
CA LEU A 80 -11.92 18.49 -13.32
C LEU A 80 -11.65 20.00 -13.36
N GLN A 81 -10.42 20.43 -13.04
CA GLN A 81 -10.00 21.82 -13.15
C GLN A 81 -9.95 22.33 -14.59
N ASP A 82 -9.55 21.48 -15.54
CA ASP A 82 -9.56 21.81 -16.98
C ASP A 82 -11.00 21.96 -17.52
N GLY A 83 -11.96 21.21 -16.96
CA GLY A 83 -13.40 21.38 -17.22
C GLY A 83 -13.88 20.94 -18.60
N VAL A 84 -13.00 20.34 -19.40
CA VAL A 84 -13.29 19.91 -20.78
C VAL A 84 -14.03 18.57 -20.83
N LEU A 85 -13.73 17.67 -19.90
CA LEU A 85 -14.20 16.28 -19.94
C LEU A 85 -15.44 16.06 -19.05
N PRO A 86 -16.40 15.25 -19.49
CA PRO A 86 -17.51 14.80 -18.63
C PRO A 86 -17.02 13.82 -17.56
N ILE A 87 -17.77 13.68 -16.47
CA ILE A 87 -17.40 12.88 -15.28
C ILE A 87 -17.07 11.43 -15.64
N GLU A 88 -17.82 10.83 -16.57
CA GLU A 88 -17.62 9.45 -17.00
C GLU A 88 -16.25 9.27 -17.66
N LYS A 89 -15.79 10.26 -18.44
CA LYS A 89 -14.47 10.22 -19.09
C LYS A 89 -13.34 10.49 -18.10
N ILE A 90 -13.58 11.32 -17.10
CA ILE A 90 -12.61 11.55 -16.02
C ILE A 90 -12.44 10.26 -15.20
N ALA A 91 -13.53 9.58 -14.85
CA ALA A 91 -13.49 8.28 -14.16
C ALA A 91 -12.70 7.25 -14.97
N GLU A 92 -13.01 7.11 -16.27
CA GLU A 92 -12.31 6.21 -17.19
C GLU A 92 -10.78 6.47 -17.22
N TYR A 93 -10.36 7.71 -17.41
CA TYR A 93 -8.94 8.04 -17.58
C TYR A 93 -8.14 8.10 -16.28
N SER A 94 -8.79 8.45 -15.16
CA SER A 94 -8.15 8.43 -13.85
C SER A 94 -8.16 7.04 -13.20
N GLY A 95 -8.94 6.09 -13.73
CA GLY A 95 -9.09 4.76 -13.15
C GLY A 95 -9.78 4.78 -11.77
N LEU A 96 -10.68 5.74 -11.59
CA LEU A 96 -11.61 5.89 -10.45
C LEU A 96 -13.01 5.47 -10.90
N ASP A 97 -13.89 5.20 -9.94
CA ASP A 97 -15.33 5.11 -10.25
C ASP A 97 -15.99 6.50 -10.35
N THR A 98 -17.18 6.57 -10.95
CA THR A 98 -17.88 7.84 -11.15
C THR A 98 -18.29 8.48 -9.82
N ALA A 99 -18.59 7.70 -8.78
CA ALA A 99 -18.97 8.21 -7.47
C ALA A 99 -17.79 8.84 -6.73
N GLU A 100 -16.59 8.28 -6.86
CA GLU A 100 -15.33 8.83 -6.36
C GLU A 100 -15.03 10.18 -7.02
N VAL A 101 -15.25 10.30 -8.33
CA VAL A 101 -15.09 11.58 -9.05
C VAL A 101 -16.13 12.61 -8.59
N GLU A 102 -17.39 12.22 -8.39
CA GLU A 102 -18.43 13.12 -7.86
C GLU A 102 -18.11 13.63 -6.44
N LEU A 103 -17.56 12.77 -5.58
CA LEU A 103 -17.09 13.16 -4.24
C LEU A 103 -15.98 14.22 -4.33
N LEU A 104 -15.03 14.05 -5.26
CA LEU A 104 -13.96 15.04 -5.49
C LEU A 104 -14.52 16.39 -5.95
N VAL A 105 -15.57 16.41 -6.77
CA VAL A 105 -16.28 17.63 -7.15
C VAL A 105 -16.93 18.31 -5.94
N GLY A 106 -17.53 17.52 -5.03
CA GLY A 106 -18.11 18.03 -3.78
C GLY A 106 -17.09 18.71 -2.87
N LEU A 107 -15.86 18.18 -2.83
CA LEU A 107 -14.76 18.73 -2.03
C LEU A 107 -14.17 20.04 -2.61
N GLN A 108 -14.25 20.27 -3.92
CA GLN A 108 -13.79 21.53 -4.54
C GLN A 108 -14.74 22.71 -4.35
N LYS A 109 -16.00 22.47 -3.97
CA LYS A 109 -17.03 23.52 -3.81
C LYS A 109 -17.06 24.17 -2.42
N VAL A 110 -16.21 23.70 -1.49
CA VAL A 110 -16.03 24.24 -0.13
C VAL A 110 -14.81 25.14 -0.11
#